data_AF-A0A8J7A9X8-F1
#
_entry.id   AF-A0A8J7A9X8-F1
#
_cell.length_a   1.000
_cell.length_b   1.000
_cell.length_c   1.000
_cell.angle_alpha   90.00
_cell.angle_beta   90.00
_cell.angle_gamma   90.00
#
_symmetry.space_group_name_H-M   'P 1'
#
loop_
_entity.id
_entity.type
_entity.pdbx_description
1 polymer ?
#
loop_
_entity_poly.entity_id
_entity_poly.type
_entity_poly.pdbx_seq_one_letter_code
_entity_poly.pdbx_strand_id
1 'polypeptide(L)'
;MTDNERQRWVLWCREFSAKYQRTSSAVEGRNGYLARLHHARRGFSEQSLNVLTIIHNFDLKRHDGTTAAQRLFGHDFPDVFEWMLAQVGDLPMPRRSSKPQQPKPLYADTFPA
;
A
#
# COMPACT_ATOMS: atom_id res chain seq x y z
N MET A 1 43.09 14.46 -3.25
CA MET A 1 41.78 14.36 -2.57
C MET A 1 42.06 14.01 -1.13
N THR A 2 41.77 14.91 -0.22
CA THR A 2 42.01 14.72 1.22
C THR A 2 41.01 13.73 1.80
N ASP A 3 41.33 13.10 2.93
CA ASP A 3 40.41 12.15 3.58
C ASP A 3 39.07 12.79 3.97
N ASN A 4 39.09 14.07 4.36
CA ASN A 4 37.88 14.84 4.64
C ASN A 4 36.97 15.01 3.41
N GLU A 5 37.55 15.28 2.23
CA GLU A 5 36.78 15.38 0.98
C GLU A 5 36.17 14.03 0.62
N ARG A 6 36.93 12.94 0.76
CA ARG A 6 36.43 11.58 0.52
C ARG A 6 35.26 11.24 1.44
N GLN A 7 35.39 11.55 2.73
CA GLN A 7 34.35 11.28 3.71
C GLN A 7 33.09 12.10 3.45
N ARG A 8 33.23 13.36 3.05
CA ARG A 8 32.11 14.20 2.60
C ARG A 8 31.36 13.57 1.42
N TRP A 9 32.08 13.12 0.39
CA TRP A 9 31.45 12.47 -0.77
C TRP A 9 30.75 11.17 -0.40
N VAL A 10 31.35 10.35 0.47
CA VAL A 10 30.72 9.12 0.97
C VAL A 10 29.42 9.41 1.72
N LEU A 11 29.43 10.39 2.62
CA LEU A 11 28.24 10.81 3.35
C LEU A 11 27.17 11.35 2.40
N TRP A 12 27.55 12.21 1.45
CA TRP A 12 26.65 12.73 0.44
C TRP A 12 26.02 11.61 -0.40
N CYS A 13 26.81 10.64 -0.88
CA CYS A 13 26.32 9.49 -1.62
C CYS A 13 25.37 8.61 -0.80
N ARG A 14 25.66 8.41 0.49
CA ARG A 14 24.79 7.65 1.41
C ARG A 14 23.45 8.36 1.61
N GLU A 15 23.47 9.65 1.88
CA GLU A 15 22.28 10.50 2.00
C GLU A 15 21.44 10.45 0.73
N PHE A 16 22.07 10.62 -0.43
CA PHE A 16 21.37 10.58 -1.71
C PHE A 16 20.82 9.20 -2.03
N SER A 17 21.57 8.14 -1.75
CA SER A 17 21.10 6.76 -1.94
C SER A 17 19.93 6.43 -1.03
N ALA A 18 19.87 6.98 0.19
CA ALA A 18 18.76 6.77 1.11
C ALA A 18 17.47 7.51 0.74
N LYS A 19 17.57 8.64 0.03
CA LYS A 19 16.44 9.46 -0.47
C LYS A 19 15.97 8.98 -1.84
N TYR A 20 16.93 8.86 -2.75
CA TYR A 20 16.75 8.48 -4.14
C TYR A 20 17.46 7.16 -4.37
N GLN A 21 16.98 6.10 -3.72
CA GLN A 21 17.36 4.78 -4.18
C GLN A 21 16.59 4.53 -5.47
N ARG A 22 17.19 4.86 -6.62
CA ARG A 22 16.81 4.30 -7.92
C ARG A 22 17.17 2.80 -7.96
N THR A 23 17.04 2.05 -6.85
CA THR A 23 16.90 0.61 -6.99
C THR A 23 15.50 0.37 -7.46
N SER A 24 15.38 0.34 -8.76
CA SER A 24 14.74 -0.83 -9.29
C SER A 24 15.37 -1.04 -10.65
N SER A 25 16.29 -1.98 -10.70
CA SER A 25 16.15 -2.93 -11.79
C SER A 25 14.65 -3.24 -11.98
N ALA A 26 14.17 -3.33 -13.22
CA ALA A 26 12.77 -3.67 -13.49
C ALA A 26 12.33 -4.97 -12.79
N VAL A 27 13.29 -5.78 -12.30
CA VAL A 27 13.10 -7.02 -11.56
C VAL A 27 13.34 -6.94 -10.05
N GLU A 28 13.69 -5.78 -9.46
CA GLU A 28 13.99 -5.67 -8.03
C GLU A 28 13.18 -4.58 -7.30
N GLY A 29 13.08 -4.73 -5.98
CA GLY A 29 12.39 -3.78 -5.10
C GLY A 29 10.93 -3.59 -5.46
N ARG A 30 10.43 -2.34 -5.35
CA ARG A 30 9.04 -2.00 -5.64
C ARG A 30 8.68 -2.24 -7.10
N ASN A 31 9.52 -1.81 -8.06
CA ASN A 31 9.15 -1.96 -9.47
C ASN A 31 9.28 -3.42 -9.93
N GLY A 32 10.21 -4.21 -9.38
CA GLY A 32 10.22 -5.66 -9.54
C GLY A 32 8.96 -6.33 -9.01
N TYR A 33 8.50 -5.94 -7.83
CA TYR A 33 7.23 -6.41 -7.25
C TYR A 33 6.03 -6.05 -8.13
N LEU A 34 5.94 -4.80 -8.59
CA LEU A 34 4.87 -4.33 -9.47
C LEU A 34 4.90 -5.02 -10.83
N ALA A 35 6.08 -5.16 -11.45
CA ALA A 35 6.26 -5.86 -12.72
C ALA A 35 5.86 -7.32 -12.60
N ARG A 36 6.29 -8.01 -11.54
CA ARG A 36 5.90 -9.41 -11.28
C ARG A 36 4.39 -9.54 -11.13
N LEU A 37 3.73 -8.64 -10.39
CA LEU A 37 2.28 -8.69 -10.23
C LEU A 37 1.52 -8.35 -11.50
N HIS A 38 2.06 -7.43 -12.31
CA HIS A 38 1.53 -7.13 -13.63
C HIS A 38 1.65 -8.32 -14.58
N HIS A 39 2.75 -9.08 -14.52
CA HIS A 39 2.93 -10.28 -15.33
C HIS A 39 2.12 -11.48 -14.83
N ALA A 40 2.03 -11.69 -13.52
CA ALA A 40 1.38 -12.87 -12.93
C ALA A 40 -0.14 -12.72 -12.75
N ARG A 41 -0.67 -11.50 -12.81
CA ARG A 41 -2.10 -11.19 -12.61
C ARG A 41 -2.58 -10.22 -13.69
N ARG A 42 -3.83 -9.78 -13.61
CA ARG A 42 -4.41 -8.74 -14.49
C ARG A 42 -3.78 -7.33 -14.31
N GLY A 43 -2.67 -7.22 -13.57
CA GLY A 43 -2.08 -5.94 -13.17
C GLY A 43 -2.90 -5.17 -12.13
N PHE A 44 -2.49 -3.93 -11.92
CA PHE A 44 -3.15 -2.98 -11.02
C PHE A 44 -3.86 -1.91 -11.84
N SER A 45 -5.01 -1.44 -11.35
CA SER A 45 -5.60 -0.21 -11.88
C SER A 45 -4.69 0.99 -11.61
N GLU A 46 -4.81 2.05 -12.40
CA GLU A 46 -4.08 3.30 -12.15
C GLU A 46 -4.34 3.85 -10.75
N GLN A 47 -5.57 3.75 -10.27
CA GLN A 47 -5.94 4.12 -8.91
C GLN A 47 -5.16 3.29 -7.86
N SER A 48 -5.06 1.98 -8.06
CA SER A 48 -4.30 1.11 -7.15
C SER A 48 -2.81 1.46 -7.17
N LEU A 49 -2.25 1.77 -8.34
CA LEU A 49 -0.86 2.21 -8.47
C LEU A 49 -0.61 3.53 -7.74
N ASN A 50 -1.56 4.46 -7.80
CA ASN A 50 -1.48 5.72 -7.06
C ASN A 50 -1.49 5.46 -5.53
N VAL A 51 -2.43 4.67 -5.04
CA VAL A 51 -2.50 4.29 -3.62
C VAL A 51 -1.22 3.59 -3.16
N LEU A 52 -0.70 2.63 -3.92
CA LEU A 52 0.57 1.96 -3.62
C LEU A 52 1.77 2.92 -3.66
N THR A 53 1.69 4.02 -4.41
CA THR A 53 2.70 5.08 -4.40
C THR A 53 2.61 5.92 -3.13
N ILE A 54 1.40 6.23 -2.67
CA ILE A 54 1.17 6.94 -1.40
C ILE A 54 1.69 6.08 -0.23
N ILE A 55 1.24 4.83 -0.12
CA ILE A 55 1.65 3.92 0.96
C ILE A 55 3.17 3.76 0.98
N HIS A 56 3.80 3.56 -0.19
CA HIS A 56 5.25 3.41 -0.27
C HIS A 56 6.01 4.63 0.24
N ASN A 57 5.54 5.84 -0.07
CA ASN A 57 6.25 7.06 0.26
C ASN A 57 5.96 7.56 1.68
N PHE A 58 4.73 7.40 2.16
CA PHE A 58 4.23 8.06 3.36
C PHE A 58 3.93 7.11 4.53
N ASP A 59 3.77 5.81 4.31
CA ASP A 59 3.40 4.85 5.36
C ASP A 59 4.52 3.83 5.65
N LEU A 60 5.18 3.32 4.61
CA LEU A 60 6.27 2.34 4.79
C LEU A 60 7.50 2.98 5.45
N LYS A 61 7.87 2.44 6.61
CA LYS A 61 9.02 2.86 7.42
C LYS A 61 10.20 1.91 7.24
N ARG A 62 11.41 2.45 7.28
CA ARG A 62 12.66 1.67 7.32
C ARG A 62 12.95 1.25 8.77
N HIS A 63 14.03 0.50 8.98
CA HIS A 63 14.54 0.15 10.31
C HIS A 63 14.83 1.37 11.21
N ASP A 64 15.11 2.54 10.62
CA ASP A 64 15.34 3.80 11.32
C ASP A 64 14.02 4.54 11.68
N GLY A 65 12.87 3.96 11.36
CA GLY A 65 11.55 4.53 11.63
C GLY A 65 11.09 5.61 10.64
N THR A 66 11.92 6.02 9.68
CA THR A 66 11.59 7.10 8.74
C THR A 66 10.91 6.59 7.46
N THR A 67 10.03 7.40 6.90
CA THR A 67 9.37 7.19 5.60
C THR A 67 10.22 7.76 4.45
N ALA A 68 9.96 7.33 3.22
CA ALA A 68 10.69 7.87 2.07
C ALA A 68 10.42 9.37 1.86
N ALA A 69 9.18 9.81 2.08
CA ALA A 69 8.81 11.22 2.02
C ALA A 69 9.56 12.04 3.08
N GLN A 70 9.65 11.56 4.33
CA GLN A 70 10.41 12.25 5.39
C GLN A 70 11.86 12.48 5.00
N ARG A 71 12.53 11.45 4.47
CA ARG A 71 13.93 11.57 4.02
C ARG A 71 14.08 12.54 2.84
N LEU A 72 13.13 12.51 1.91
CA LEU A 72 13.14 13.33 0.71
C LEU A 72 12.92 14.81 1.03
N PHE A 73 11.88 15.13 1.80
CA PHE A 73 11.44 16.49 2.08
C PHE A 73 12.06 17.09 3.35
N GLY A 74 12.63 16.26 4.21
CA GLY A 74 13.33 16.71 5.43
C GLY A 74 12.40 17.16 6.55
N HIS A 75 11.14 16.74 6.55
CA HIS A 75 10.18 17.02 7.61
C HIS A 75 9.18 15.87 7.78
N ASP A 76 8.45 15.88 8.89
CA ASP A 76 7.45 14.87 9.21
C ASP A 76 6.16 15.06 8.41
N PHE A 77 5.49 13.94 8.12
CA PHE A 77 4.18 13.90 7.50
C PHE A 77 3.18 13.28 8.48
N PRO A 78 1.88 13.64 8.37
CA PRO A 78 0.84 12.96 9.13
C PRO A 78 0.86 11.45 8.85
N ASP A 79 0.46 10.68 9.86
CA ASP A 79 0.23 9.25 9.68
C ASP A 79 -0.88 9.03 8.62
N VAL A 80 -0.61 8.16 7.65
CA VAL A 80 -1.50 7.97 6.50
C VAL A 80 -2.85 7.40 6.91
N PHE A 81 -2.85 6.47 7.87
CA PHE A 81 -4.08 5.84 8.35
C PHE A 81 -4.92 6.85 9.12
N GLU A 82 -4.32 7.58 10.05
CA GLU A 82 -5.01 8.63 10.81
C GLU A 82 -5.54 9.74 9.89
N TRP A 83 -4.74 10.17 8.91
CA TRP A 83 -5.17 11.15 7.91
C TRP A 83 -6.35 10.62 7.10
N MET A 84 -6.31 9.36 6.66
CA MET A 84 -7.41 8.75 5.92
C MET A 84 -8.67 8.67 6.77
N LEU A 85 -8.57 8.24 8.03
CA LEU A 85 -9.71 8.16 8.95
C LEU A 85 -10.38 9.52 9.13
N ALA A 86 -9.62 10.61 9.23
CA ALA A 86 -10.18 11.95 9.31
C ALA A 86 -10.94 12.38 8.04
N GLN A 87 -10.68 11.76 6.89
CA GLN A 87 -11.38 12.01 5.63
C GLN A 87 -12.56 11.06 5.38
N VAL A 88 -12.62 9.93 6.09
CA VAL A 88 -13.73 8.98 5.98
C VAL A 88 -14.94 9.60 6.66
N GLY A 89 -15.96 9.95 5.86
CA GLY A 89 -17.25 10.39 6.37
C GLY A 89 -18.07 9.25 6.98
N ASP A 90 -19.36 9.50 7.22
CA ASP A 90 -20.25 8.49 7.79
C ASP A 90 -20.27 7.21 6.95
N LEU A 91 -20.05 6.08 7.62
CA LEU A 91 -20.14 4.78 6.97
C LEU A 91 -21.59 4.52 6.54
N PRO A 92 -21.81 3.97 5.33
CA PRO A 92 -23.15 3.65 4.87
C PRO A 92 -23.79 2.63 5.81
N MET A 93 -25.10 2.76 6.01
CA MET A 93 -25.85 1.79 6.82
C MET A 93 -25.68 0.37 6.27
N PRO A 94 -25.61 -0.65 7.16
CA PRO A 94 -25.52 -2.04 6.75
C PRO A 94 -26.62 -2.38 5.75
N ARG A 95 -26.28 -3.20 4.75
CA ARG A 95 -27.26 -3.70 3.79
C ARG A 95 -28.39 -4.37 4.58
N ARG A 96 -29.63 -3.87 4.43
CA ARG A 96 -30.81 -4.52 5.00
C ARG A 96 -30.89 -5.94 4.44
N SER A 97 -30.87 -6.95 5.30
CA SER A 97 -31.10 -8.31 4.85
C SER A 97 -32.49 -8.39 4.22
N SER A 98 -32.63 -9.18 3.15
CA SER A 98 -33.96 -9.57 2.70
C SER A 98 -34.71 -10.21 3.87
N LYS A 99 -36.03 -9.98 3.95
CA LYS A 99 -36.87 -10.67 4.93
C LYS A 99 -36.61 -12.18 4.82
N PRO A 100 -36.51 -12.91 5.96
CA PRO A 100 -36.38 -14.37 5.90
C PRO A 100 -37.51 -14.92 5.03
N GLN A 101 -37.14 -15.65 3.97
CA GLN A 101 -38.12 -16.37 3.18
C GLN A 101 -38.74 -17.43 4.09
N GLN A 102 -40.08 -17.49 4.11
CA GLN A 102 -40.78 -18.60 4.75
C GLN A 102 -40.24 -19.90 4.14
N PRO A 103 -39.80 -20.88 4.96
CA PRO A 103 -39.36 -22.16 4.44
C PRO A 103 -40.49 -22.75 3.60
N LYS A 104 -40.19 -23.11 2.34
CA LYS A 104 -41.16 -23.83 1.51
C LYS A 104 -41.51 -25.11 2.26
N PRO A 105 -42.80 -25.45 2.43
CA PRO A 105 -43.17 -26.73 2.99
C PRO A 105 -42.49 -27.80 2.13
N LEU A 106 -41.60 -28.57 2.75
CA LEU A 106 -41.11 -29.80 2.15
C LEU A 106 -42.37 -30.59 1.83
N TYR A 107 -42.54 -30.97 0.57
CA TYR A 107 -43.63 -31.85 0.15
C TYR A 107 -43.69 -32.96 1.20
N ALA A 108 -44.73 -32.97 2.02
CA ALA A 108 -44.99 -34.07 2.91
C ALA A 108 -45.25 -35.24 1.97
N ASP A 109 -44.28 -36.13 1.91
CA ASP A 109 -44.26 -37.34 1.11
C ASP A 109 -45.59 -38.09 1.29
N THR A 110 -46.51 -37.87 0.36
CA THR A 110 -47.66 -38.75 0.16
C THR A 110 -47.18 -39.93 -0.67
N PHE A 111 -46.45 -40.86 -0.05
CA PHE A 111 -46.31 -42.21 -0.58
C PHE A 111 -47.39 -43.07 0.10
N PRO A 112 -48.36 -43.63 -0.65
CA PRO A 112 -49.34 -44.55 -0.09
C PRO A 112 -48.67 -45.87 0.30
N ALA A 113 -49.16 -46.45 1.40
CA ALA A 113 -48.69 -47.67 2.04
C ALA A 113 -48.93 -48.94 1.19
#